data_AF-A0AB40DAG2-F1
#
_entry.id   AF-A0AB40DAG2-F1
#
_cell.length_a   1.000
_cell.length_b   1.000
_cell.length_c   1.000
_cell.angle_alpha   90.00
_cell.angle_beta   90.00
_cell.angle_gamma   90.00
#
_symmetry.space_group_name_H-M   'P 1'
#
loop_
_entity.id
_entity.type
_entity.pdbx_description
1 polymer ?
#
loop_
_entity_poly.entity_id
_entity_poly.type
_entity_poly.pdbx_seq_one_letter_code
_entity_poly.pdbx_strand_id
1 'polypeptide(L)'
;MSWREAVVFFFSVVTSIMYYLGWMQFILNALGFLLQAMVGTTVCESVNAAANIFLGMSESPLVIRPYILILTVSELHTICTSGYATVAGTVLGAYVSFGASPAFLIAASVMAAPGSLAFSKLFYPETEESLTRSDNIQLEKSPDSSILDAAASGAAAALMIVLGIVSNIIAFLAIMFFLNALTEWTFELLGLKNITLLFLLAQVFVPIVFLMGVPWQDCQEIGMVVAEKSLINEFIAYKHLGQLVSEHKVGSRSASIATFALCGFANPGSLGILIAALSAMAPARRSDITRVAVRAYFAGSFVSFTSASLAVPLTRHSHSR
;
A
#
# COMPACT_ATOMS: atom_id res chain seq x y z
N MET A 1 10.29 19.44 -0.28
CA MET A 1 9.75 18.53 0.75
C MET A 1 8.25 18.57 0.61
N SER A 2 7.70 17.60 -0.10
CA SER A 2 6.27 17.36 -0.12
C SER A 2 5.79 17.05 1.30
N TRP A 3 4.52 17.36 1.57
CA TRP A 3 3.84 17.07 2.84
C TRP A 3 3.92 15.60 3.25
N ARG A 4 4.13 14.68 2.29
CA ARG A 4 4.28 13.25 2.58
C ARG A 4 5.56 12.93 3.35
N GLU A 5 6.68 13.59 3.04
CA GLU A 5 7.95 13.25 3.71
C GLU A 5 7.97 13.75 5.17
N ALA A 6 7.31 14.87 5.47
CA ALA A 6 7.19 15.39 6.83
C ALA A 6 6.46 14.40 7.77
N VAL A 7 5.50 13.63 7.22
CA VAL A 7 4.75 12.62 7.96
C VAL A 7 5.66 11.48 8.42
N VAL A 8 6.61 11.04 7.56
CA VAL A 8 7.60 10.02 7.92
C VAL A 8 8.47 10.48 9.09
N PHE A 9 8.94 11.74 9.06
CA PHE A 9 9.68 12.33 10.19
C PHE A 9 8.84 12.34 11.46
N PHE A 10 7.60 12.83 11.38
CA PHE A 10 6.70 12.90 12.53
C PHE A 10 6.45 11.52 13.15
N PHE A 11 6.06 10.53 12.35
CA PHE A 11 5.77 9.18 12.86
C PHE A 11 7.02 8.47 13.37
N SER A 12 8.18 8.66 12.74
CA SER A 12 9.45 8.12 13.24
C SER A 12 9.82 8.69 14.61
N VAL A 13 9.66 10.01 14.80
CA VAL A 13 9.89 10.66 16.10
C VAL A 13 8.91 10.16 17.16
N VAL A 14 7.61 10.14 16.83
CA VAL A 14 6.56 9.69 17.77
C VAL A 14 6.73 8.22 18.15
N THR A 15 6.98 7.35 17.18
CA THR A 15 7.20 5.91 17.45
C THR A 15 8.43 5.69 18.33
N SER A 16 9.55 6.36 18.08
CA SER A 16 10.73 6.30 18.96
C SER A 16 10.42 6.75 20.39
N ILE A 17 9.70 7.87 20.56
CA ILE A 17 9.27 8.33 21.90
C ILE A 17 8.36 7.29 22.57
N MET A 18 7.40 6.71 21.85
CA MET A 18 6.48 5.71 22.41
C MET A 18 7.21 4.41 22.81
N TYR A 19 8.25 4.02 22.09
CA TYR A 19 9.13 2.90 22.46
C TYR A 19 9.95 3.20 23.72
N TYR A 20 10.45 4.43 23.86
CA TYR A 20 11.15 4.90 25.07
C TYR A 20 10.22 4.95 26.29
N LEU A 21 8.97 5.42 26.12
CA LEU A 21 7.98 5.49 27.20
C LEU A 21 7.35 4.15 27.59
N GLY A 22 7.58 3.08 26.82
CA GLY A 22 6.97 1.77 27.09
C GLY A 22 5.55 1.59 26.53
N TRP A 23 5.00 2.59 25.83
CA TRP A 23 3.62 2.55 25.31
C TRP A 23 3.47 1.62 24.12
N MET A 24 4.50 1.49 23.28
CA MET A 24 4.46 0.58 22.14
C MET A 24 4.31 -0.87 22.58
N GLN A 25 4.98 -1.25 23.65
CA GLN A 25 4.94 -2.59 24.21
C GLN A 25 3.53 -2.96 24.69
N PHE A 26 2.79 -2.00 25.26
CA PHE A 26 1.39 -2.18 25.63
C PHE A 26 0.50 -2.39 24.39
N ILE A 27 0.65 -1.57 23.35
CA ILE A 27 -0.11 -1.67 22.11
C ILE A 27 0.15 -3.02 21.41
N LEU A 28 1.43 -3.43 21.32
CA LEU A 28 1.83 -4.69 20.71
C LEU A 28 1.23 -5.90 21.45
N ASN A 29 1.23 -5.90 22.79
CA ASN A 29 0.63 -6.97 23.57
C ASN A 29 -0.89 -7.04 23.43
N ALA A 30 -1.57 -5.89 23.52
CA ALA A 30 -3.03 -5.83 23.42
C ALA A 30 -3.54 -6.26 22.04
N LEU A 31 -2.93 -5.75 20.98
CA LEU A 31 -3.28 -6.11 19.60
C LEU A 31 -2.82 -7.52 19.23
N GLY A 32 -1.65 -7.94 19.71
CA GLY A 32 -1.12 -9.29 19.50
C GLY A 32 -2.06 -10.36 20.02
N PHE A 33 -2.59 -10.18 21.23
CA PHE A 33 -3.57 -11.11 21.82
C PHE A 33 -4.87 -11.17 21.00
N LEU A 34 -5.42 -10.01 20.63
CA LEU A 34 -6.69 -9.91 19.91
C LEU A 34 -6.60 -10.48 18.48
N LEU A 35 -5.50 -10.20 17.78
CA LEU A 35 -5.32 -10.61 16.38
C LEU A 35 -4.91 -12.08 16.26
N GLN A 36 -4.09 -12.59 17.18
CA GLN A 36 -3.78 -14.02 17.22
C GLN A 36 -5.05 -14.86 17.45
N ALA A 37 -5.96 -14.41 18.34
CA ALA A 37 -7.21 -15.11 18.62
C ALA A 37 -8.16 -15.16 17.40
N MET A 38 -8.10 -14.17 16.51
CA MET A 38 -9.00 -14.09 15.34
C MET A 38 -8.42 -14.73 14.08
N VAL A 39 -7.12 -14.53 13.80
CA VAL A 39 -6.51 -14.84 12.49
C VAL A 39 -5.41 -15.89 12.59
N GLY A 40 -4.83 -16.09 13.79
CA GLY A 40 -3.70 -17.02 13.99
C GLY A 40 -2.36 -16.53 13.42
N THR A 41 -2.30 -15.29 12.91
CA THR A 41 -1.09 -14.62 12.44
C THR A 41 -0.22 -14.11 13.58
N THR A 42 1.02 -13.76 13.28
CA THR A 42 1.99 -13.31 14.30
C THR A 42 1.75 -11.86 14.72
N VAL A 43 2.28 -11.45 15.88
CA VAL A 43 1.97 -10.12 16.44
C VAL A 43 2.44 -9.01 15.52
N CYS A 44 3.67 -9.10 15.01
CA CYS A 44 4.26 -8.06 14.18
C CYS A 44 3.52 -7.85 12.86
N GLU A 45 3.20 -8.93 12.13
CA GLU A 45 2.50 -8.80 10.85
C GLU A 45 1.07 -8.28 11.01
N SER A 46 0.40 -8.68 12.10
CA SER A 46 -0.97 -8.26 12.40
C SER A 46 -1.03 -6.80 12.84
N VAL A 47 -0.11 -6.37 13.71
CA VAL A 47 0.00 -4.96 14.12
C VAL A 47 0.34 -4.08 12.91
N ASN A 48 1.26 -4.52 12.05
CA ASN A 48 1.60 -3.77 10.84
C ASN A 48 0.40 -3.63 9.90
N ALA A 49 -0.36 -4.71 9.69
CA ALA A 49 -1.58 -4.68 8.88
C ALA A 49 -2.64 -3.74 9.47
N ALA A 50 -2.83 -3.74 10.80
CA ALA A 50 -3.73 -2.82 11.48
C ALA A 50 -3.26 -1.36 11.42
N ALA A 51 -1.96 -1.13 11.59
CA ALA A 51 -1.35 0.20 11.49
C ALA A 51 -1.55 0.78 10.08
N ASN A 52 -1.43 -0.05 9.04
CA ASN A 52 -1.62 0.34 7.63
C ASN A 52 -3.05 0.80 7.27
N ILE A 53 -4.04 0.63 8.15
CA ILE A 53 -5.38 1.23 7.97
C ILE A 53 -5.28 2.77 8.02
N PHE A 54 -4.36 3.28 8.85
CA PHE A 54 -4.21 4.71 9.13
C PHE A 54 -2.88 5.27 8.61
N LEU A 55 -1.82 4.47 8.71
CA LEU A 55 -0.46 4.81 8.32
C LEU A 55 -0.18 4.35 6.89
N GLY A 56 0.75 5.03 6.22
CA GLY A 56 1.24 4.59 4.92
C GLY A 56 2.22 3.43 5.02
N MET A 57 2.56 2.85 3.87
CA MET A 57 3.46 1.71 3.75
C MET A 57 4.89 1.98 4.24
N SER A 58 5.33 3.24 4.28
CA SER A 58 6.64 3.65 4.78
C SER A 58 6.64 3.84 6.30
N GLU A 59 5.49 4.18 6.86
CA GLU A 59 5.31 4.56 8.27
C GLU A 59 4.86 3.37 9.11
N SER A 60 4.04 2.47 8.59
CA SER A 60 3.57 1.31 9.33
C SER A 60 4.68 0.38 9.83
N PRO A 61 5.79 0.12 9.10
CA PRO A 61 6.82 -0.76 9.63
C PRO A 61 7.62 -0.10 10.76
N LEU A 62 7.56 1.23 10.93
CA LEU A 62 8.20 1.92 12.06
C LEU A 62 7.62 1.45 13.40
N VAL A 63 6.34 1.09 13.41
CA VAL A 63 5.63 0.57 14.58
C VAL A 63 6.26 -0.74 15.08
N ILE A 64 6.88 -1.52 14.19
CA ILE A 64 7.50 -2.82 14.49
C ILE A 64 9.00 -2.83 14.17
N ARG A 65 9.63 -1.66 14.02
CA ARG A 65 11.01 -1.50 13.53
C ARG A 65 12.03 -2.42 14.21
N PRO A 66 12.04 -2.59 15.55
CA PRO A 66 13.03 -3.44 16.22
C PRO A 66 12.93 -4.92 15.78
N TYR A 67 11.74 -5.35 15.39
CA TYR A 67 11.46 -6.76 15.09
C TYR A 67 11.74 -7.13 13.64
N ILE A 68 11.87 -6.17 12.72
CA ILE A 68 12.04 -6.43 11.28
C ILE A 68 13.23 -7.38 11.01
N LEU A 69 14.30 -7.28 11.80
CA LEU A 69 15.49 -8.12 11.66
C LEU A 69 15.24 -9.60 11.97
N ILE A 70 14.28 -9.92 12.83
CA ILE A 70 13.99 -11.28 13.29
C ILE A 70 12.76 -11.92 12.63
N LEU A 71 12.10 -11.19 11.71
CA LEU A 71 10.93 -11.70 11.00
C LEU A 71 11.29 -12.81 10.03
N THR A 72 10.39 -13.77 9.84
CA THR A 72 10.48 -14.75 8.76
C THR A 72 10.28 -14.06 7.41
N VAL A 73 10.63 -14.76 6.32
CA VAL A 73 10.42 -14.23 4.97
C VAL A 73 8.92 -14.09 4.65
N SER A 74 8.06 -14.90 5.27
CA SER A 74 6.60 -14.79 5.10
C SER A 74 6.01 -13.60 5.84
N GLU A 75 6.48 -13.31 7.05
CA GLU A 75 6.10 -12.09 7.76
C GLU A 75 6.55 -10.83 7.01
N LEU A 76 7.77 -10.82 6.43
CA LEU A 76 8.23 -9.72 5.56
C LEU A 76 7.35 -9.58 4.32
N HIS A 77 6.94 -10.68 3.70
CA HIS A 77 5.99 -10.65 2.59
C HIS A 77 4.64 -10.05 3.02
N THR A 78 4.16 -10.35 4.24
CA THR A 78 2.93 -9.76 4.78
C THR A 78 3.06 -8.26 4.98
N ILE A 79 4.17 -7.77 5.56
CA ILE A 79 4.42 -6.34 5.72
C ILE A 79 4.43 -5.62 4.37
N CYS A 80 5.07 -6.22 3.37
CA CYS A 80 5.08 -5.69 2.01
C CYS A 80 3.66 -5.65 1.41
N THR A 81 2.94 -6.76 1.50
CA THR A 81 1.59 -6.93 0.94
C THR A 81 0.61 -5.95 1.56
N SER A 82 0.64 -5.80 2.89
CA SER A 82 -0.22 -4.86 3.61
C SER A 82 0.09 -3.42 3.20
N GLY A 83 1.36 -3.07 2.97
CA GLY A 83 1.74 -1.74 2.50
C GLY A 83 1.18 -1.42 1.12
N TYR A 84 1.21 -2.39 0.20
CA TYR A 84 0.67 -2.20 -1.16
C TYR A 84 -0.87 -2.23 -1.22
N ALA A 85 -1.51 -2.93 -0.29
CA ALA A 85 -2.95 -3.10 -0.24
C ALA A 85 -3.71 -1.89 0.32
N THR A 86 -3.05 -1.02 1.09
CA THR A 86 -3.69 0.11 1.76
C THR A 86 -3.24 1.46 1.21
N VAL A 87 -3.93 2.52 1.65
CA VAL A 87 -3.54 3.91 1.46
C VAL A 87 -3.39 4.60 2.80
N ALA A 88 -2.50 5.58 2.89
CA ALA A 88 -2.30 6.36 4.10
C ALA A 88 -3.48 7.29 4.36
N GLY A 89 -3.81 7.51 5.64
CA GLY A 89 -4.83 8.48 6.03
C GLY A 89 -4.53 9.91 5.55
N THR A 90 -3.25 10.24 5.41
CA THR A 90 -2.77 11.56 4.98
C THR A 90 -3.11 11.91 3.54
N VAL A 91 -3.34 10.91 2.68
CA VAL A 91 -3.69 11.11 1.26
C VAL A 91 -5.18 10.94 0.97
N LEU A 92 -5.95 10.39 1.91
CA LEU A 92 -7.41 10.22 1.78
C LEU A 92 -8.12 11.52 1.42
N GLY A 93 -7.76 12.63 2.09
CA GLY A 93 -8.37 13.94 1.83
C GLY A 93 -8.16 14.43 0.40
N ALA A 94 -7.02 14.10 -0.23
CA ALA A 94 -6.76 14.43 -1.62
C ALA A 94 -7.68 13.63 -2.56
N TYR A 95 -7.87 12.33 -2.32
CA TYR A 95 -8.79 11.52 -3.13
C TYR A 95 -10.25 11.97 -3.00
N VAL A 96 -10.66 12.34 -1.79
CA VAL A 96 -11.99 12.95 -1.55
C VAL A 96 -12.14 14.25 -2.34
N SER A 97 -11.11 15.08 -2.40
CA SER A 97 -11.14 16.31 -3.20
C SER A 97 -11.24 16.07 -4.71
N PHE A 98 -10.82 14.88 -5.19
CA PHE A 98 -11.01 14.44 -6.56
C PHE A 98 -12.38 13.81 -6.82
N GLY A 99 -13.25 13.69 -5.81
CA GLY A 99 -14.60 13.17 -5.94
C GLY A 99 -14.78 11.71 -5.49
N ALA A 100 -13.75 11.09 -4.90
CA ALA A 100 -13.89 9.76 -4.31
C ALA A 100 -14.76 9.81 -3.04
N SER A 101 -15.60 8.79 -2.84
CA SER A 101 -16.46 8.69 -1.65
C SER A 101 -15.63 8.45 -0.39
N PRO A 102 -15.69 9.33 0.64
CA PRO A 102 -14.97 9.12 1.89
C PRO A 102 -15.35 7.81 2.57
N ALA A 103 -16.64 7.45 2.54
CA ALA A 103 -17.15 6.23 3.15
C ALA A 103 -16.55 4.97 2.50
N PHE A 104 -16.41 4.98 1.18
CA PHE A 104 -15.81 3.84 0.45
C PHE A 104 -14.31 3.76 0.66
N LEU A 105 -13.61 4.89 0.73
CA LEU A 105 -12.18 4.89 1.02
C LEU A 105 -11.90 4.32 2.43
N ILE A 106 -12.65 4.75 3.43
CA ILE A 106 -12.51 4.24 4.81
C ILE A 106 -12.84 2.74 4.85
N ALA A 107 -13.95 2.32 4.20
CA ALA A 107 -14.31 0.91 4.13
C ALA A 107 -13.22 0.07 3.45
N ALA A 108 -12.68 0.55 2.33
CA ALA A 108 -11.59 -0.11 1.61
C ALA A 108 -10.32 -0.26 2.48
N SER A 109 -9.91 0.80 3.20
CA SER A 109 -8.76 0.75 4.10
C SER A 109 -8.95 -0.28 5.22
N VAL A 110 -10.14 -0.34 5.82
CA VAL A 110 -10.45 -1.31 6.89
C VAL A 110 -10.48 -2.75 6.34
N MET A 111 -11.05 -2.97 5.16
CA MET A 111 -11.11 -4.28 4.51
C MET A 111 -9.73 -4.78 4.06
N ALA A 112 -8.84 -3.86 3.68
CA ALA A 112 -7.50 -4.20 3.19
C ALA A 112 -6.60 -4.81 4.28
N ALA A 113 -6.79 -4.50 5.56
CA ALA A 113 -6.02 -5.12 6.65
C ALA A 113 -6.19 -6.66 6.71
N PRO A 114 -7.39 -7.22 6.95
CA PRO A 114 -7.58 -8.67 6.93
C PRO A 114 -7.35 -9.28 5.54
N GLY A 115 -7.70 -8.54 4.47
CA GLY A 115 -7.42 -8.96 3.10
C GLY A 115 -5.93 -9.18 2.84
N SER A 116 -5.08 -8.27 3.31
CA SER A 116 -3.63 -8.36 3.13
C SER A 116 -3.00 -9.52 3.88
N LEU A 117 -3.48 -9.84 5.09
CA LEU A 117 -3.07 -11.03 5.83
C LEU A 117 -3.44 -12.29 5.06
N ALA A 118 -4.69 -12.39 4.61
CA ALA A 118 -5.19 -13.56 3.88
C ALA A 118 -4.46 -13.78 2.55
N PHE A 119 -4.36 -12.75 1.70
CA PHE A 119 -3.68 -12.84 0.41
C PHE A 119 -2.17 -13.02 0.57
N SER A 120 -1.54 -12.40 1.58
CA SER A 120 -0.12 -12.63 1.84
C SER A 120 0.15 -14.10 2.13
N LYS A 121 -0.61 -14.71 3.05
CA LYS A 121 -0.42 -16.12 3.43
C LYS A 121 -0.87 -17.10 2.36
N LEU A 122 -1.77 -16.72 1.45
CA LEU A 122 -2.08 -17.50 0.25
C LEU A 122 -0.91 -17.51 -0.76
N PHE A 123 -0.32 -16.34 -1.01
CA PHE A 123 0.78 -16.18 -1.99
C PHE A 123 2.12 -16.65 -1.44
N TYR A 124 2.32 -16.57 -0.13
CA TYR A 124 3.53 -17.02 0.54
C TYR A 124 3.25 -17.49 1.98
N PRO A 125 2.83 -18.75 2.12
CA PRO A 125 2.52 -19.34 3.43
C PRO A 125 3.71 -19.31 4.40
N GLU A 126 3.40 -19.32 5.69
CA GLU A 126 4.41 -19.44 6.75
C GLU A 126 4.95 -20.87 6.79
N THR A 127 6.26 -21.03 6.65
CA THR A 127 6.94 -22.34 6.73
C THR A 127 7.99 -22.40 7.84
N GLU A 128 8.34 -21.25 8.41
CA GLU A 128 9.36 -21.10 9.45
C GLU A 128 8.68 -20.90 10.81
N GLU A 129 9.41 -21.21 11.89
CA GLU A 129 8.92 -20.90 13.23
C GLU A 129 9.15 -19.42 13.52
N SER A 130 8.06 -18.67 13.72
CA SER A 130 8.14 -17.24 13.98
C SER A 130 8.57 -16.95 15.42
N LEU A 131 9.55 -16.06 15.55
CA LEU A 131 10.03 -15.51 16.82
C LEU A 131 9.13 -14.37 17.35
N THR A 132 8.14 -13.94 16.57
CA THR A 132 7.25 -12.81 16.91
C THR A 132 5.81 -13.24 17.22
N ARG A 133 5.63 -14.52 17.55
CA ARG A 133 4.39 -15.00 18.17
C ARG A 133 4.21 -14.39 19.56
N SER A 134 2.96 -14.29 20.00
CA SER A 134 2.58 -13.61 21.26
C SER A 134 3.21 -14.22 22.52
N ASP A 135 3.53 -15.50 22.48
CA ASP A 135 4.19 -16.27 23.53
C ASP A 135 5.70 -16.03 23.58
N ASN A 136 6.32 -15.67 22.45
CA ASN A 136 7.77 -15.56 22.30
C ASN A 136 8.29 -14.14 22.04
N ILE A 137 7.40 -13.16 21.79
CA ILE A 137 7.82 -11.79 21.45
C ILE A 137 8.52 -11.12 22.65
N GLN A 138 9.82 -10.89 22.50
CA GLN A 138 10.59 -10.14 23.49
C GLN A 138 10.34 -8.65 23.30
N LEU A 139 9.77 -8.00 24.30
CA LEU A 139 9.51 -6.57 24.25
C LEU A 139 10.81 -5.77 24.25
N GLU A 140 11.25 -5.37 23.06
CA GLU A 140 12.40 -4.49 22.88
C GLU A 140 12.15 -3.16 23.60
N LYS A 141 13.12 -2.75 24.43
CA LYS A 141 13.14 -1.42 25.05
C LYS A 141 14.04 -0.51 24.24
N SER A 142 13.65 0.76 24.12
CA SER A 142 14.52 1.74 23.48
C SER A 142 15.86 1.83 24.24
N PRO A 143 17.00 1.86 23.52
CA PRO A 143 18.31 2.12 24.10
C PRO A 143 18.56 3.60 24.40
N ASP A 144 17.62 4.48 24.03
CA ASP A 144 17.78 5.94 24.14
C ASP A 144 17.80 6.38 25.60
N SER A 145 18.56 7.44 25.90
CA SER A 145 18.81 7.90 27.27
C SER A 145 17.76 8.88 27.81
N SER A 146 16.99 9.51 26.93
CA SER A 146 15.94 10.48 27.27
C SER A 146 14.88 10.57 26.18
N ILE A 147 13.74 11.20 26.48
CA ILE A 147 12.68 11.46 25.49
C ILE A 147 13.21 12.30 24.30
N LEU A 148 14.07 13.29 24.60
CA LEU A 148 14.65 14.15 23.57
C LEU A 148 15.66 13.39 22.70
N ASP A 149 16.42 12.50 23.32
CA ASP A 149 17.35 11.60 22.63
C ASP A 149 16.59 10.63 21.71
N ALA A 150 15.51 10.01 22.20
CA ALA A 150 14.62 9.18 21.40
C ALA A 150 14.00 9.94 20.23
N ALA A 151 13.59 11.20 20.44
CA ALA A 151 13.09 12.06 19.38
C ALA A 151 14.16 12.37 18.32
N ALA A 152 15.38 12.71 18.73
CA ALA A 152 16.49 12.98 17.83
C ALA A 152 16.90 11.73 17.03
N SER A 153 17.00 10.58 17.70
CA SER A 153 17.26 9.27 17.10
C SER A 153 16.19 8.89 16.06
N GLY A 154 14.91 9.10 16.39
CA GLY A 154 13.78 8.92 15.48
C GLY A 154 13.86 9.83 14.24
N ALA A 155 14.21 11.11 14.43
CA ALA A 155 14.37 12.05 13.31
C ALA A 155 15.56 11.67 12.40
N ALA A 156 16.69 11.26 12.97
CA ALA A 156 17.86 10.82 12.22
C ALA A 156 17.58 9.55 11.40
N ALA A 157 16.83 8.60 11.96
CA ALA A 157 16.40 7.40 11.25
C ALA A 157 15.48 7.72 10.06
N ALA A 158 14.56 8.68 10.23
CA ALA A 158 13.65 9.11 9.18
C ALA A 158 14.40 9.70 7.97
N LEU A 159 15.53 10.38 8.19
CA LEU A 159 16.33 10.96 7.11
C LEU A 159 16.75 9.90 6.08
N MET A 160 17.29 8.77 6.54
CA MET A 160 17.74 7.69 5.65
C MET A 160 16.58 7.06 4.87
N ILE A 161 15.43 6.92 5.53
CA ILE A 161 14.19 6.42 4.90
C ILE A 161 13.76 7.39 3.80
N VAL A 162 13.62 8.68 4.11
CA VAL A 162 13.16 9.72 3.18
C VAL A 162 14.11 9.86 1.97
N LEU A 163 15.42 9.84 2.19
CA LEU A 163 16.39 9.85 1.09
C LEU A 163 16.20 8.65 0.16
N GLY A 164 16.07 7.45 0.73
CA GLY A 164 15.79 6.24 -0.03
C GLY A 164 14.50 6.32 -0.85
N ILE A 165 13.44 6.87 -0.27
CA ILE A 165 12.13 7.11 -0.92
C ILE A 165 12.30 8.03 -2.13
N VAL A 166 12.88 9.22 -1.93
CA VAL A 166 13.04 10.22 -2.99
C VAL A 166 13.88 9.68 -4.13
N SER A 167 15.02 9.04 -3.83
CA SER A 167 15.89 8.46 -4.86
C SER A 167 15.19 7.39 -5.70
N ASN A 168 14.45 6.47 -5.06
CA ASN A 168 13.78 5.40 -5.79
C ASN A 168 12.59 5.91 -6.62
N ILE A 169 11.81 6.87 -6.12
CA ILE A 169 10.70 7.47 -6.90
C ILE A 169 11.23 8.09 -8.20
N ILE A 170 12.31 8.89 -8.11
CA ILE A 170 12.91 9.53 -9.28
C ILE A 170 13.40 8.47 -10.29
N ALA A 171 14.08 7.43 -9.81
CA ALA A 171 14.59 6.36 -10.66
C ALA A 171 13.47 5.59 -11.38
N PHE A 172 12.43 5.17 -10.65
CA PHE A 172 11.31 4.43 -11.24
C PHE A 172 10.48 5.27 -12.22
N LEU A 173 10.22 6.54 -11.90
CA LEU A 173 9.52 7.44 -12.83
C LEU A 173 10.33 7.66 -14.10
N ALA A 174 11.65 7.87 -14.00
CA ALA A 174 12.51 8.04 -15.15
C ALA A 174 12.49 6.81 -16.09
N ILE A 175 12.55 5.60 -15.52
CA ILE A 175 12.44 4.35 -16.30
C ILE A 175 11.08 4.24 -16.98
N MET A 176 9.98 4.53 -16.28
CA MET A 176 8.64 4.47 -16.85
C MET A 176 8.45 5.47 -18.00
N PHE A 177 8.90 6.72 -17.85
CA PHE A 177 8.85 7.70 -18.92
C PHE A 177 9.70 7.29 -20.12
N PHE A 178 10.89 6.73 -19.88
CA PHE A 178 11.74 6.21 -20.95
C PHE A 178 11.06 5.07 -21.72
N LEU A 179 10.47 4.09 -21.02
CA LEU A 179 9.76 2.97 -21.66
C LEU A 179 8.53 3.44 -22.43
N ASN A 180 7.80 4.42 -21.91
CA ASN A 180 6.64 4.97 -22.62
C ASN A 180 7.07 5.71 -23.89
N ALA A 181 8.10 6.56 -23.83
CA ALA A 181 8.64 7.25 -24.99
C ALA A 181 9.21 6.27 -26.05
N LEU A 182 9.89 5.20 -25.60
CA LEU A 182 10.37 4.16 -26.49
C LEU A 182 9.21 3.45 -27.20
N THR A 183 8.14 3.13 -26.46
CA THR A 183 6.94 2.49 -27.02
C THR A 183 6.31 3.39 -28.08
N GLU A 184 6.05 4.66 -27.75
CA GLU A 184 5.50 5.65 -28.69
C GLU A 184 6.36 5.74 -29.96
N TRP A 185 7.68 5.88 -29.82
CA TRP A 185 8.61 5.92 -30.95
C TRP A 185 8.52 4.66 -31.84
N THR A 186 8.45 3.46 -31.25
CA THR A 186 8.35 2.23 -32.04
C THR A 186 7.04 2.11 -32.81
N PHE A 187 5.91 2.55 -32.25
CA PHE A 187 4.61 2.50 -32.93
C PHE A 187 4.49 3.58 -34.00
N GLU A 188 5.10 4.75 -33.79
CA GLU A 188 5.19 5.78 -34.82
C GLU A 188 5.92 5.30 -36.07
N LEU A 189 6.98 4.47 -35.92
CA LEU A 189 7.66 3.83 -37.06
C LEU A 189 6.74 2.90 -37.87
N LEU A 190 5.72 2.33 -37.23
CA LEU A 190 4.72 1.47 -37.86
C LEU A 190 3.52 2.28 -38.42
N GLY A 191 3.56 3.60 -38.33
CA GLY A 191 2.48 4.49 -38.77
C GLY A 191 1.30 4.58 -37.78
N LEU A 192 1.41 3.98 -36.60
CA LEU A 192 0.39 3.99 -35.56
C LEU A 192 0.69 5.11 -34.54
N LYS A 193 -0.14 6.16 -34.53
CA LYS A 193 0.05 7.31 -33.63
C LYS A 193 -0.69 7.11 -32.30
N ASN A 194 -0.16 7.73 -31.24
CA ASN A 194 -0.76 7.77 -29.90
C ASN A 194 -0.91 6.42 -29.20
N ILE A 195 -0.12 5.41 -29.56
CA ILE A 195 -0.07 4.15 -28.82
C ILE A 195 0.98 4.27 -27.71
N THR A 196 0.50 4.44 -26.49
CA THR A 196 1.33 4.49 -25.28
C THR A 196 1.45 3.11 -24.64
N LEU A 197 2.52 2.90 -23.86
CA LEU A 197 2.67 1.68 -23.07
C LEU A 197 1.49 1.49 -22.11
N LEU A 198 1.01 2.60 -21.52
CA LEU A 198 -0.14 2.62 -20.65
C LEU A 198 -1.40 2.11 -21.36
N PHE A 199 -1.69 2.58 -22.58
CA PHE A 199 -2.87 2.16 -23.34
C PHE A 199 -2.85 0.66 -23.64
N LEU A 200 -1.70 0.13 -24.04
CA LEU A 200 -1.54 -1.30 -24.34
C LEU A 200 -1.74 -2.15 -23.09
N LEU A 201 -1.14 -1.75 -21.97
CA LEU A 201 -1.28 -2.48 -20.71
C LEU A 201 -2.69 -2.32 -20.11
N ALA A 202 -3.38 -1.21 -20.37
CA ALA A 202 -4.76 -1.00 -19.94
C ALA A 202 -5.72 -2.03 -20.54
N GLN A 203 -5.44 -2.56 -21.74
CA GLN A 203 -6.27 -3.61 -22.34
C GLN A 203 -6.30 -4.88 -21.49
N VAL A 204 -5.23 -5.17 -20.74
CA VAL A 204 -5.17 -6.33 -19.82
C VAL A 204 -6.11 -6.14 -18.63
N PHE A 205 -6.38 -4.89 -18.23
CA PHE A 205 -7.25 -4.58 -17.11
C PHE A 205 -8.74 -4.61 -17.46
N VAL A 206 -9.12 -4.48 -18.74
CA VAL A 206 -10.53 -4.56 -19.19
C VAL A 206 -11.23 -5.86 -18.73
N PRO A 207 -10.69 -7.08 -19.00
CA PRO A 207 -11.32 -8.30 -18.50
C PRO A 207 -11.27 -8.40 -16.97
N ILE A 208 -10.25 -7.85 -16.32
CA ILE A 208 -10.12 -7.87 -14.85
C ILE A 208 -11.24 -7.02 -14.21
N VAL A 209 -11.45 -5.79 -14.68
CA VAL A 209 -12.49 -4.91 -14.12
C VAL A 209 -13.90 -5.42 -14.43
N PHE A 210 -14.08 -6.12 -15.57
CA PHE A 210 -15.33 -6.83 -15.84
C PHE A 210 -15.60 -7.92 -14.81
N LEU A 211 -14.60 -8.74 -14.46
CA LEU A 211 -14.70 -9.76 -13.41
C LEU A 211 -14.98 -9.15 -12.02
N MET A 212 -14.53 -7.92 -11.78
CA MET A 212 -14.85 -7.16 -10.56
C MET A 212 -16.29 -6.63 -10.53
N GLY A 213 -17.07 -6.83 -11.60
CA GLY A 213 -18.49 -6.51 -11.67
C GLY A 213 -18.82 -5.16 -12.30
N VAL A 214 -17.85 -4.51 -12.97
CA VAL A 214 -18.08 -3.31 -13.79
C VAL A 214 -18.92 -3.68 -15.02
N PRO A 215 -19.97 -2.91 -15.38
CA PRO A 215 -20.72 -3.10 -16.62
C PRO A 215 -19.80 -2.98 -17.84
N TRP A 216 -20.01 -3.82 -18.86
CA TRP A 216 -19.15 -3.87 -20.05
C TRP A 216 -18.93 -2.50 -20.73
N GLN A 217 -19.95 -1.64 -20.72
CA GLN A 217 -19.92 -0.29 -21.29
C GLN A 217 -18.88 0.62 -20.62
N ASP A 218 -18.62 0.41 -19.33
CA ASP A 218 -17.71 1.22 -18.52
C ASP A 218 -16.33 0.55 -18.39
N CYS A 219 -16.17 -0.71 -18.80
CA CYS A 219 -14.95 -1.49 -18.58
C CYS A 219 -13.72 -0.90 -19.27
N GLN A 220 -13.87 -0.21 -20.40
CA GLN A 220 -12.74 0.42 -21.09
C GLN A 220 -12.19 1.60 -20.28
N GLU A 221 -13.06 2.51 -19.85
CA GLU A 221 -12.69 3.68 -19.06
C GLU A 221 -12.16 3.29 -17.68
N ILE A 222 -12.86 2.38 -16.98
CA ILE A 222 -12.41 1.91 -15.66
C ILE A 222 -11.12 1.07 -15.78
N GLY A 223 -10.97 0.28 -16.85
CA GLY A 223 -9.75 -0.47 -17.14
C GLY A 223 -8.54 0.45 -17.28
N MET A 224 -8.71 1.59 -17.97
CA MET A 224 -7.68 2.62 -18.10
C MET A 224 -7.30 3.21 -16.74
N VAL A 225 -8.28 3.60 -15.93
CA VAL A 225 -8.05 4.16 -14.59
C VAL A 225 -7.34 3.17 -13.65
N VAL A 226 -7.71 1.88 -13.68
CA VAL A 226 -7.02 0.85 -12.89
C VAL A 226 -5.59 0.61 -13.40
N ALA A 227 -5.36 0.72 -14.70
CA ALA A 227 -4.03 0.62 -15.30
C ALA A 227 -3.15 1.81 -14.90
N GLU A 228 -3.67 3.03 -14.92
CA GLU A 228 -2.98 4.25 -14.46
C GLU A 228 -2.51 4.09 -13.02
N LYS A 229 -3.36 3.56 -12.14
CA LYS A 229 -2.97 3.26 -10.77
C LYS A 229 -1.87 2.21 -10.71
N SER A 230 -2.02 1.13 -11.44
CA SER A 230 -1.11 -0.02 -11.37
C SER A 230 0.24 0.23 -12.05
N LEU A 231 0.36 1.24 -12.91
CA LEU A 231 1.58 1.49 -13.68
C LEU A 231 2.22 2.83 -13.35
N ILE A 232 1.43 3.81 -12.93
CA ILE A 232 1.91 5.15 -12.62
C ILE A 232 1.74 5.42 -11.13
N ASN A 233 0.53 5.77 -10.69
CA ASN A 233 0.17 5.93 -9.28
C ASN A 233 -1.34 6.17 -9.13
N GLU A 234 -1.80 6.00 -7.90
CA GLU A 234 -3.19 6.18 -7.51
C GLU A 234 -3.68 7.64 -7.59
N PHE A 235 -2.79 8.63 -7.44
CA PHE A 235 -3.19 10.05 -7.50
C PHE A 235 -3.69 10.45 -8.89
N ILE A 236 -2.98 10.05 -9.94
CA ILE A 236 -3.37 10.31 -11.33
C ILE A 236 -4.67 9.58 -11.63
N ALA A 237 -4.78 8.32 -11.22
CA ALA A 237 -5.98 7.51 -11.43
C ALA A 237 -7.21 8.09 -10.73
N TYR A 238 -7.12 8.54 -9.48
CA TYR A 238 -8.24 9.18 -8.79
C TYR A 238 -8.66 10.50 -9.42
N LYS A 239 -7.70 11.29 -9.92
CA LYS A 239 -8.02 12.53 -10.64
C LYS A 239 -8.77 12.22 -11.94
N HIS A 240 -8.33 11.23 -12.70
CA HIS A 240 -8.99 10.80 -13.93
C HIS A 240 -10.38 10.22 -13.64
N LEU A 241 -10.53 9.38 -12.61
CA LEU A 241 -11.83 8.89 -12.17
C LEU A 241 -12.79 10.04 -11.83
N GLY A 242 -12.31 11.03 -11.10
CA GLY A 242 -13.07 12.25 -10.77
C GLY A 242 -13.58 12.98 -12.02
N GLN A 243 -12.74 13.10 -13.05
CA GLN A 243 -13.11 13.70 -14.33
C GLN A 243 -14.21 12.88 -15.03
N LEU A 244 -14.04 11.56 -15.15
CA LEU A 244 -15.04 10.67 -15.75
C LEU A 244 -16.40 10.75 -15.05
N VAL A 245 -16.40 10.84 -13.71
CA VAL A 245 -17.62 11.01 -12.92
C VAL A 245 -18.26 12.37 -13.19
N SER A 246 -17.48 13.45 -13.20
CA SER A 246 -18.00 14.81 -13.46
C SER A 246 -18.58 14.97 -14.87
N GLU A 247 -17.99 14.29 -15.86
CA GLU A 247 -18.42 14.27 -17.25
C GLU A 247 -19.53 13.24 -17.53
N HIS A 248 -20.01 12.52 -16.50
CA HIS A 248 -21.04 11.49 -16.61
C HIS A 248 -20.69 10.37 -17.62
N LYS A 249 -19.39 10.08 -17.78
CA LYS A 249 -18.88 9.03 -18.67
C LYS A 249 -18.95 7.62 -18.08
N VAL A 250 -19.09 7.52 -16.76
CA VAL A 250 -19.20 6.24 -16.04
C VAL A 250 -20.35 6.29 -15.04
N GLY A 251 -21.00 5.14 -14.83
CA GLY A 251 -22.08 5.04 -13.85
C GLY A 251 -21.58 5.16 -12.39
N SER A 252 -22.45 5.59 -11.48
CA SER A 252 -22.15 5.68 -10.04
C SER A 252 -21.64 4.35 -9.46
N ARG A 253 -22.22 3.23 -9.91
CA ARG A 253 -21.80 1.88 -9.53
C ARG A 253 -20.36 1.59 -9.97
N SER A 254 -20.00 1.91 -11.21
CA SER A 254 -18.66 1.69 -11.77
C SER A 254 -17.63 2.57 -11.08
N ALA A 255 -17.98 3.83 -10.79
CA ALA A 255 -17.14 4.74 -10.02
C ALA A 255 -16.90 4.25 -8.59
N SER A 256 -17.91 3.65 -7.97
CA SER A 256 -17.79 3.04 -6.64
C SER A 256 -16.83 1.85 -6.66
N ILE A 257 -17.01 0.91 -7.59
CA ILE A 257 -16.11 -0.25 -7.76
C ILE A 257 -14.67 0.22 -8.02
N ALA A 258 -14.50 1.21 -8.90
CA ALA A 258 -13.20 1.80 -9.18
C ALA A 258 -12.57 2.43 -7.94
N THR A 259 -13.35 3.14 -7.10
CA THR A 259 -12.83 3.71 -5.84
C THR A 259 -12.18 2.64 -4.95
N PHE A 260 -12.81 1.47 -4.80
CA PHE A 260 -12.21 0.36 -4.05
C PHE A 260 -10.98 -0.23 -4.77
N ALA A 261 -11.03 -0.36 -6.10
CA ALA A 261 -9.95 -0.94 -6.90
C ALA A 261 -8.67 -0.09 -6.86
N LEU A 262 -8.85 1.23 -6.79
CA LEU A 262 -7.80 2.23 -6.70
C LEU A 262 -7.26 2.40 -5.29
N CYS A 263 -8.00 1.98 -4.26
CA CYS A 263 -7.58 2.08 -2.87
C CYS A 263 -6.48 1.06 -2.56
N GLY A 264 -5.25 1.46 -2.81
CA GLY A 264 -4.03 0.74 -2.46
C GLY A 264 -2.81 1.37 -3.12
N PHE A 265 -1.66 1.30 -2.46
CA PHE A 265 -0.39 1.82 -3.00
C PHE A 265 0.32 0.90 -3.99
N ALA A 266 -0.25 -0.22 -4.42
CA ALA A 266 0.41 -1.09 -5.41
C ALA A 266 0.59 -0.37 -6.77
N ASN A 267 1.76 0.26 -6.95
CA ASN A 267 2.34 0.82 -8.18
C ASN A 267 3.89 0.74 -8.16
N PRO A 268 4.60 0.89 -9.30
CA PRO A 268 6.06 0.74 -9.36
C PRO A 268 6.83 1.73 -8.49
N GLY A 269 6.34 2.96 -8.33
CA GLY A 269 6.94 3.93 -7.42
C GLY A 269 6.91 3.44 -5.98
N SER A 270 5.78 2.89 -5.55
CA SER A 270 5.61 2.33 -4.22
C SER A 270 6.47 1.09 -3.96
N LEU A 271 6.69 0.27 -4.99
CA LEU A 271 7.64 -0.84 -4.93
C LEU A 271 9.03 -0.34 -4.49
N GLY A 272 9.52 0.73 -5.14
CA GLY A 272 10.77 1.37 -4.79
C GLY A 272 10.78 1.98 -3.39
N ILE A 273 9.73 2.72 -3.02
CA ILE A 273 9.56 3.34 -1.69
C ILE A 273 9.65 2.30 -0.58
N LEU A 274 8.92 1.19 -0.71
CA LEU A 274 8.83 0.19 0.34
C LEU A 274 10.14 -0.59 0.49
N ILE A 275 10.78 -0.97 -0.63
CA ILE A 275 12.11 -1.57 -0.63
C ILE A 275 13.10 -0.64 0.06
N ALA A 276 13.07 0.65 -0.25
CA ALA A 276 13.96 1.65 0.33
C ALA A 276 13.74 1.80 1.84
N ALA A 277 12.49 1.96 2.26
CA ALA A 277 12.13 2.16 3.66
C ALA A 277 12.53 0.94 4.51
N LEU A 278 12.14 -0.27 4.10
CA LEU A 278 12.48 -1.49 4.82
C LEU A 278 13.98 -1.77 4.81
N SER A 279 14.68 -1.52 3.69
CA SER A 279 16.14 -1.71 3.62
C SER A 279 16.89 -0.69 4.47
N ALA A 280 16.37 0.53 4.64
CA ALA A 280 16.95 1.51 5.54
C ALA A 280 16.74 1.12 7.02
N MET A 281 15.61 0.47 7.34
CA MET A 281 15.32 -0.04 8.69
C MET A 281 16.10 -1.32 9.03
N ALA A 282 16.26 -2.23 8.07
CA ALA A 282 16.91 -3.52 8.23
C ALA A 282 17.86 -3.83 7.06
N PRO A 283 19.04 -3.19 6.98
CA PRO A 283 19.96 -3.34 5.85
C PRO A 283 20.40 -4.79 5.60
N ALA A 284 20.57 -5.58 6.67
CA ALA A 284 20.94 -6.99 6.60
C ALA A 284 19.88 -7.88 5.93
N ARG A 285 18.62 -7.44 5.88
CA ARG A 285 17.50 -8.19 5.29
C ARG A 285 17.13 -7.71 3.88
N ARG A 286 17.94 -6.83 3.28
CA ARG A 286 17.67 -6.25 1.95
C ARG A 286 17.40 -7.31 0.88
N SER A 287 18.15 -8.42 0.88
CA SER A 287 17.96 -9.52 -0.08
C SER A 287 16.59 -10.20 0.05
N ASP A 288 16.13 -10.39 1.28
CA ASP A 288 14.83 -11.03 1.55
C ASP A 288 13.69 -10.11 1.13
N ILE A 289 13.79 -8.82 1.47
CA ILE A 289 12.83 -7.78 1.10
C ILE A 289 12.68 -7.72 -0.42
N THR A 290 13.78 -7.61 -1.17
CA THR A 290 13.71 -7.52 -2.64
C THR A 290 13.21 -8.81 -3.29
N ARG A 291 13.51 -9.98 -2.71
CA ARG A 291 13.02 -11.28 -3.20
C ARG A 291 11.51 -11.41 -3.13
N VAL A 292 10.86 -10.83 -2.12
CA VAL A 292 9.40 -10.94 -1.93
C VAL A 292 8.61 -9.75 -2.48
N ALA A 293 9.24 -8.61 -2.70
CA ALA A 293 8.57 -7.34 -3.01
C ALA A 293 7.64 -7.40 -4.24
N VAL A 294 8.08 -8.01 -5.34
CA VAL A 294 7.26 -8.12 -6.57
C VAL A 294 6.06 -9.06 -6.37
N ARG A 295 6.22 -10.15 -5.63
CA ARG A 295 5.09 -11.04 -5.32
C ARG A 295 4.09 -10.36 -4.40
N ALA A 296 4.58 -9.67 -3.37
CA ALA A 296 3.76 -8.90 -2.43
C ALA A 296 3.00 -7.77 -3.13
N TYR A 297 3.61 -7.15 -4.15
CA TYR A 297 2.98 -6.15 -5.00
C TYR A 297 1.72 -6.67 -5.70
N PHE A 298 1.79 -7.87 -6.30
CA PHE A 298 0.64 -8.50 -6.91
C PHE A 298 -0.40 -8.91 -5.87
N ALA A 299 0.03 -9.52 -4.75
CA ALA A 299 -0.86 -9.86 -3.65
C ALA A 299 -1.65 -8.63 -3.16
N GLY A 300 -0.97 -7.49 -2.96
CA GLY A 300 -1.60 -6.23 -2.56
C GLY A 300 -2.60 -5.71 -3.59
N SER A 301 -2.30 -5.84 -4.89
CA SER A 301 -3.23 -5.48 -5.96
C SER A 301 -4.50 -6.35 -5.93
N PHE A 302 -4.35 -7.66 -5.70
CA PHE A 302 -5.49 -8.57 -5.57
C PHE A 302 -6.37 -8.25 -4.35
N VAL A 303 -5.81 -7.71 -3.26
CA VAL A 303 -6.59 -7.25 -2.11
C VAL A 303 -7.52 -6.10 -2.49
N SER A 304 -7.01 -5.09 -3.20
CA SER A 304 -7.83 -3.96 -3.68
C SER A 304 -8.91 -4.44 -4.67
N PHE A 305 -8.57 -5.36 -5.59
CA PHE A 305 -9.53 -5.89 -6.57
C PHE A 305 -10.61 -6.76 -5.93
N THR A 306 -10.26 -7.55 -4.92
CA THR A 306 -11.21 -8.35 -4.16
C THR A 306 -12.13 -7.46 -3.35
N SER A 307 -11.58 -6.44 -2.67
CA SER A 307 -12.37 -5.43 -1.94
C SER A 307 -13.39 -4.74 -2.85
N ALA A 308 -13.00 -4.38 -4.06
CA ALA A 308 -13.88 -3.81 -5.07
C ALA A 308 -14.97 -4.77 -5.56
N SER A 309 -14.64 -6.05 -5.73
CA SER A 309 -15.62 -7.08 -6.09
C SER A 309 -16.65 -7.29 -4.97
N LEU A 310 -16.21 -7.23 -3.70
CA LEU A 310 -17.08 -7.31 -2.52
C LEU A 310 -17.94 -6.06 -2.32
N ALA A 311 -17.55 -4.91 -2.89
CA ALA A 311 -18.34 -3.68 -2.81
C ALA A 311 -19.57 -3.70 -3.76
N VAL A 312 -19.60 -4.60 -4.74
CA VAL A 312 -20.67 -4.69 -5.75
C VAL A 312 -22.09 -4.83 -5.16
N PRO A 313 -22.35 -5.68 -4.16
CA PRO A 313 -23.68 -5.78 -3.54
C PRO A 313 -24.06 -4.52 -2.76
N LEU A 314 -23.10 -3.85 -2.13
CA LEU A 314 -23.33 -2.65 -1.31
C LEU A 314 -23.79 -1.45 -2.16
N THR A 315 -23.31 -1.38 -3.41
CA THR A 315 -23.66 -0.32 -4.37
C THR A 315 -25.05 -0.47 -5.00
N ARG A 316 -25.70 -1.64 -4.87
CA ARG A 316 -27.08 -1.85 -5.38
C ARG A 316 -28.15 -1.23 -4.48
N HIS A 317 -27.88 -1.07 -3.18
CA HIS A 317 -28.90 -0.62 -2.21
C HIS A 317 -28.88 0.88 -1.91
N SER A 318 -27.79 1.60 -2.18
CA SER A 318 -27.70 3.04 -1.88
C SER A 318 -28.53 3.92 -2.83
N HIS A 319 -29.09 3.37 -3.90
CA HIS A 319 -29.98 4.07 -4.84
C HIS A 319 -31.48 3.79 -4.59
N SER A 320 -31.82 3.09 -3.50
CA SER A 320 -33.21 2.80 -3.10
C SER A 320 -33.72 3.68 -1.94
N ARG A 321 -32.99 4.74 -1.59
CA ARG A 321 -33.41 5.73 -0.58
C ARG A 321 -33.17 7.14 -1.09
#